data_AF-A0A843T9N8-F1
#
_entry.id   AF-A0A843T9N8-F1
#
_cell.length_a   1.000
_cell.length_b   1.000
_cell.length_c   1.000
_cell.angle_alpha   90.00
_cell.angle_beta   90.00
_cell.angle_gamma   90.00
#
_symmetry.space_group_name_H-M   'P 1'
#
loop_
_entity.id
_entity.type
_entity.pdbx_description
1 polymer ?
#
loop_
_entity_poly.entity_id
_entity_poly.type
_entity_poly.pdbx_seq_one_letter_code
_entity_poly.pdbx_strand_id
1 'polypeptide(L)'
;MVSMKWMTAVVAAVTTTAACGGEQGPGDGGEGAVAEAPAPTDGMQDMPGMSDTDSMPGMADMQSMGGMMSAGMMEEMQTHMQAMMGADADSMMAMMPSHRQMVANLIAQSNREMREMNMPADPEWNATVDSLRQDLRGMPEMSVPELMALMPEHHERVQRLMEMHQGMMGSM
;
A
#
# COMPACT_ATOMS: atom_id res chain seq x y z
N MET A 1 8.87 -38.45 31.17
CA MET A 1 7.65 -38.81 30.41
C MET A 1 6.46 -38.20 31.15
N VAL A 2 6.02 -37.00 30.75
CA VAL A 2 4.82 -36.36 31.29
C VAL A 2 3.87 -36.15 30.12
N SER A 3 2.73 -36.81 30.22
CA SER A 3 1.67 -36.90 29.23
C SER A 3 0.80 -35.64 29.35
N MET A 4 0.78 -34.79 28.32
CA MET A 4 -0.06 -33.60 28.28
C MET A 4 -1.21 -33.84 27.30
N LYS A 5 -2.33 -34.27 27.88
CA LYS A 5 -3.61 -34.54 27.22
C LYS A 5 -4.29 -33.23 26.80
N TRP A 6 -4.58 -33.13 25.51
CA TRP A 6 -5.74 -32.54 24.83
C TRP A 6 -6.75 -31.76 25.70
N MET A 7 -6.96 -30.49 25.36
CA MET A 7 -8.24 -29.82 25.58
C MET A 7 -8.70 -29.20 24.26
N THR A 8 -9.53 -29.97 23.56
CA THR A 8 -10.42 -29.52 22.50
C THR A 8 -11.53 -28.69 23.16
N ALA A 9 -11.67 -27.41 22.80
CA ALA A 9 -12.77 -26.57 23.27
C ALA A 9 -13.49 -25.90 22.10
N VAL A 10 -14.60 -26.56 21.73
CA VAL A 10 -15.93 -26.04 21.40
C VAL A 10 -16.03 -24.83 20.46
N VAL A 11 -16.57 -25.16 19.27
CA VAL A 11 -17.27 -24.31 18.31
C VAL A 11 -18.38 -23.51 18.99
N ALA A 12 -18.35 -22.18 18.86
CA ALA A 12 -19.52 -21.33 19.03
C ALA A 12 -19.97 -20.85 17.65
N ALA A 13 -21.03 -21.47 17.14
CA ALA A 13 -21.80 -20.96 16.01
C ALA A 13 -22.54 -19.70 16.45
N VAL A 14 -22.26 -18.55 15.84
CA VAL A 14 -23.11 -17.37 15.93
C VAL A 14 -24.01 -17.32 14.71
N THR A 15 -25.29 -17.53 14.98
CA THR A 15 -26.41 -17.44 14.06
C THR A 15 -26.73 -16.00 13.66
N THR A 16 -27.09 -15.87 12.39
CA THR A 16 -27.67 -14.72 11.68
C THR A 16 -28.90 -14.11 12.37
N THR A 17 -28.98 -12.78 12.37
CA THR A 17 -30.25 -12.03 12.55
C THR A 17 -30.60 -11.29 11.26
N ALA A 18 -31.87 -11.41 10.86
CA ALA A 18 -32.47 -10.84 9.67
C ALA A 18 -32.90 -9.37 9.82
N ALA A 19 -32.83 -8.63 8.70
CA ALA A 19 -33.84 -7.76 8.09
C ALA A 19 -34.49 -6.57 8.86
N CYS A 20 -34.43 -5.36 8.28
CA CYS A 20 -35.57 -4.57 7.71
C CYS A 20 -35.32 -3.03 7.65
N GLY A 21 -35.60 -2.43 6.47
CA GLY A 21 -36.05 -1.04 6.23
C GLY A 21 -35.00 0.09 6.39
N GLY A 22 -34.77 1.04 5.48
CA GLY A 22 -35.57 1.56 4.38
C GLY A 22 -35.94 3.02 4.67
N GLU A 23 -35.14 3.98 4.19
CA GLU A 23 -35.60 5.37 4.04
C GLU A 23 -34.89 6.04 2.86
N GLN A 24 -35.58 6.07 1.73
CA GLN A 24 -35.30 6.88 0.54
C GLN A 24 -35.92 8.26 0.77
N GLY A 25 -35.09 9.27 0.96
CA GLY A 25 -35.50 10.68 0.97
C GLY A 25 -35.26 11.32 -0.41
N PRO A 26 -36.29 11.90 -1.05
CA PRO A 26 -36.12 12.70 -2.26
C PRO A 26 -35.74 14.14 -1.88
N GLY A 27 -34.55 14.57 -2.29
CA GLY A 27 -34.08 15.96 -2.21
C GLY A 27 -34.00 16.56 -3.61
N ASP A 28 -35.12 17.07 -4.07
CA ASP A 28 -35.32 17.85 -5.30
C ASP A 28 -35.05 19.35 -5.02
N GLY A 29 -34.48 20.05 -6.01
CA GLY A 29 -34.64 21.51 -6.14
C GLY A 29 -33.41 22.37 -5.81
N GLY A 30 -32.66 22.75 -6.85
CA GLY A 30 -31.58 23.74 -6.75
C GLY A 30 -30.99 24.17 -8.10
N GLU A 31 -31.86 24.54 -9.05
CA GLU A 31 -31.50 25.21 -10.31
C GLU A 31 -31.08 26.67 -10.11
N GLY A 32 -30.15 27.15 -10.95
CA GLY A 32 -29.77 28.57 -11.07
C GLY A 32 -28.30 28.74 -11.49
N ALA A 33 -27.91 28.52 -12.76
CA ALA A 33 -28.08 29.39 -13.94
C ALA A 33 -26.81 30.21 -14.28
N VAL A 34 -26.24 29.84 -15.44
CA VAL A 34 -25.65 30.61 -16.56
C VAL A 34 -24.41 31.52 -16.42
N ALA A 35 -23.59 31.39 -17.47
CA ALA A 35 -22.59 32.30 -18.07
C ALA A 35 -21.15 31.73 -17.95
N GLU A 36 -20.31 31.68 -18.98
CA GLU A 36 -20.34 32.01 -20.40
C GLU A 36 -19.04 31.40 -20.97
N ALA A 37 -19.10 30.83 -22.17
CA ALA A 37 -17.91 30.31 -22.86
C ALA A 37 -17.24 31.43 -23.68
N PRO A 38 -15.90 31.58 -23.62
CA PRO A 38 -15.15 32.13 -24.74
C PRO A 38 -14.52 31.02 -25.60
N ALA A 39 -14.67 31.23 -26.90
CA ALA A 39 -14.23 30.40 -28.02
C ALA A 39 -12.68 30.42 -28.22
N PRO A 40 -12.14 29.67 -29.20
CA PRO A 40 -10.76 29.21 -29.24
C PRO A 40 -9.79 30.24 -29.82
N THR A 41 -8.56 30.26 -29.32
CA THR A 41 -7.43 30.91 -30.00
C THR A 41 -6.62 29.86 -30.75
N ASP A 42 -6.84 29.90 -32.07
CA ASP A 42 -5.99 29.46 -33.15
C ASP A 42 -4.56 30.04 -33.03
N GLY A 43 -3.54 29.23 -33.33
CA GLY A 43 -2.27 29.72 -33.87
C GLY A 43 -1.02 29.62 -32.99
N MET A 44 -0.31 28.49 -33.11
CA MET A 44 1.17 28.39 -33.17
C MET A 44 1.48 27.00 -33.79
N GLN A 45 1.51 26.92 -35.12
CA GLN A 45 2.74 26.92 -35.93
C GLN A 45 3.60 25.67 -35.72
N ASP A 46 3.22 24.61 -36.45
CA ASP A 46 4.07 23.91 -37.42
C ASP A 46 5.58 24.04 -37.19
N MET A 47 6.17 23.05 -36.51
CA MET A 47 7.59 22.73 -36.68
C MET A 47 7.70 21.40 -37.43
N PRO A 48 8.04 21.43 -38.73
CA PRO A 48 8.36 20.24 -39.50
C PRO A 48 9.85 19.92 -39.34
N GLY A 49 10.16 18.75 -38.79
CA GLY A 49 11.50 18.17 -38.89
C GLY A 49 12.03 17.57 -37.61
N MET A 50 11.65 16.33 -37.33
CA MET A 50 12.49 15.34 -36.65
C MET A 50 11.97 13.95 -37.01
N SER A 51 12.11 13.63 -38.30
CA SER A 51 11.93 12.28 -38.84
C SER A 51 13.29 11.61 -38.92
N ASP A 52 13.92 11.39 -37.77
CA ASP A 52 15.10 10.54 -37.64
C ASP A 52 14.99 9.78 -36.30
N THR A 53 13.98 8.90 -36.21
CA THR A 53 13.98 7.78 -35.27
C THR A 53 15.01 6.74 -35.75
N ASP A 54 16.26 7.16 -35.83
CA ASP A 54 17.41 6.28 -35.83
C ASP A 54 17.59 5.84 -34.37
N SER A 55 17.25 4.58 -34.11
CA SER A 55 17.44 3.82 -32.87
C SER A 55 18.38 4.49 -31.85
N MET A 56 17.82 5.25 -30.89
CA MET A 56 18.61 5.73 -29.75
C MET A 56 18.93 4.56 -28.80
N PRO A 57 20.19 4.11 -28.66
CA PRO A 57 20.57 2.97 -27.81
C PRO A 57 20.60 3.31 -26.30
N GLY A 58 19.90 4.37 -25.87
CA GLY A 58 20.04 4.95 -24.53
C GLY A 58 18.80 4.85 -23.62
N MET A 59 17.65 4.40 -24.13
CA MET A 59 16.44 4.25 -23.30
C MET A 59 16.33 2.89 -22.60
N ALA A 60 17.01 1.85 -23.09
CA ALA A 60 17.02 0.53 -22.47
C ALA A 60 17.77 0.51 -21.11
N ASP A 61 18.74 1.42 -20.91
CA ASP A 61 19.54 1.50 -19.68
C ASP A 61 18.77 2.15 -18.51
N MET A 62 17.75 2.98 -18.79
CA MET A 62 16.93 3.59 -17.73
C MET A 62 15.97 2.61 -17.04
N GLN A 63 15.46 1.60 -17.76
CA GLN A 63 14.61 0.56 -17.16
C GLN A 63 15.40 -0.37 -16.24
N SER A 64 16.69 -0.58 -16.51
CA SER A 64 17.60 -1.31 -15.60
C SER A 64 17.84 -0.54 -14.28
N MET A 65 17.83 0.79 -14.34
CA MET A 65 18.07 1.64 -13.16
C MET A 65 16.89 1.69 -12.17
N GLY A 66 15.65 1.51 -12.65
CA GLY A 66 14.46 1.45 -11.79
C GLY A 66 14.45 0.24 -10.84
N GLY A 67 14.98 -0.91 -11.30
CA GLY A 67 15.12 -2.10 -10.47
C GLY A 67 16.16 -1.95 -9.34
N MET A 68 17.23 -1.17 -9.58
CA MET A 68 18.26 -0.92 -8.57
C MET A 68 17.76 -0.06 -7.39
N MET A 69 16.88 0.92 -7.64
CA MET A 69 16.31 1.75 -6.56
C MET A 69 15.35 0.95 -5.66
N SER A 70 14.56 0.04 -6.24
CA SER A 70 13.61 -0.79 -5.48
C SER A 70 14.34 -1.78 -4.55
N ALA A 71 15.44 -2.38 -5.03
CA ALA A 71 16.25 -3.31 -4.24
C ALA A 71 16.86 -2.64 -2.98
N GLY A 72 17.40 -1.43 -3.11
CA GLY A 72 17.98 -0.70 -1.98
C GLY A 72 16.97 -0.36 -0.89
N MET A 73 15.74 0.01 -1.26
CA MET A 73 14.67 0.31 -0.31
C MET A 73 14.23 -0.93 0.49
N MET A 74 14.21 -2.10 -0.14
CA MET A 74 13.84 -3.35 0.54
C MET A 74 14.88 -3.77 1.58
N GLU A 75 16.17 -3.63 1.28
CA GLU A 75 17.26 -3.91 2.24
C GLU A 75 17.23 -2.94 3.43
N GLU A 76 16.98 -1.65 3.16
CA GLU A 76 16.82 -0.64 4.21
C GLU A 76 15.64 -0.97 5.12
N MET A 77 14.48 -1.35 4.55
CA MET A 77 13.30 -1.75 5.31
C MET A 77 13.56 -2.98 6.18
N GLN A 78 14.23 -4.01 5.64
CA GLN A 78 14.58 -5.21 6.41
C GLN A 78 15.49 -4.87 7.59
N THR A 79 16.51 -4.04 7.36
CA THR A 79 17.43 -3.57 8.40
C THR A 79 16.67 -2.77 9.46
N HIS A 80 15.76 -1.88 9.04
CA HIS A 80 14.95 -1.07 9.94
C HIS A 80 14.00 -1.92 10.80
N MET A 81 13.33 -2.91 10.21
CA MET A 81 12.47 -3.84 10.94
C MET A 81 13.25 -4.66 11.96
N GLN A 82 14.44 -5.13 11.59
CA GLN A 82 15.30 -5.89 12.50
C GLN A 82 15.79 -5.03 13.67
N ALA A 83 16.13 -3.76 13.40
CA ALA A 83 16.47 -2.81 14.45
C ALA A 83 15.29 -2.56 15.40
N MET A 84 14.06 -2.40 14.89
CA MET A 84 12.87 -2.24 15.72
C MET A 84 12.53 -3.47 16.56
N MET A 85 12.65 -4.68 16.02
CA MET A 85 12.38 -5.91 16.78
C MET A 85 13.38 -6.15 17.91
N GLY A 86 14.60 -5.65 17.77
CA GLY A 86 15.65 -5.73 18.80
C GLY A 86 15.69 -4.54 19.76
N ALA A 87 14.91 -3.49 19.49
CA ALA A 87 14.90 -2.28 20.30
C ALA A 87 14.12 -2.47 21.60
N ASP A 88 14.55 -1.75 22.64
CA ASP A 88 13.74 -1.58 23.85
C ASP A 88 12.49 -0.72 23.55
N ALA A 89 11.56 -0.71 24.51
CA ALA A 89 10.29 -0.01 24.39
C ALA A 89 10.43 1.50 24.06
N ASP A 90 11.35 2.20 24.72
CA ASP A 90 11.52 3.64 24.53
C ASP A 90 12.11 3.92 23.15
N SER A 91 13.10 3.12 22.73
CA SER A 91 13.69 3.16 21.40
C SER A 91 12.67 2.84 20.29
N MET A 92 11.80 1.84 20.49
CA MET A 92 10.73 1.49 19.56
C MET A 92 9.77 2.66 19.36
N MET A 93 9.31 3.27 20.46
CA MET A 93 8.43 4.44 20.43
C MET A 93 9.07 5.64 19.72
N ALA A 94 10.37 5.87 19.94
CA ALA A 94 11.11 6.93 19.27
C ALA A 94 11.23 6.70 17.75
N MET A 95 11.28 5.44 17.31
CA MET A 95 11.37 5.07 15.89
C MET A 95 10.02 5.02 15.17
N MET A 96 8.90 4.91 15.90
CA MET A 96 7.55 4.74 15.31
C MET A 96 7.17 5.77 14.24
N PRO A 97 7.43 7.09 14.40
CA PRO A 97 7.09 8.05 13.35
C PRO A 97 7.81 7.77 12.03
N SER A 98 9.10 7.42 12.11
CA SER A 98 9.91 7.07 10.94
C SER A 98 9.42 5.77 10.29
N HIS A 99 9.16 4.74 11.11
CA HIS A 99 8.63 3.47 10.65
C HIS A 99 7.33 3.63 9.87
N ARG A 100 6.36 4.39 10.42
CA ARG A 100 5.07 4.63 9.78
C ARG A 100 5.21 5.32 8.43
N GLN A 101 6.10 6.31 8.34
CA GLN A 101 6.39 7.00 7.09
C GLN A 101 7.01 6.04 6.07
N MET A 102 7.95 5.18 6.48
CA MET A 102 8.63 4.23 5.62
C MET A 102 7.63 3.21 5.02
N VAL A 103 6.78 2.60 5.85
CA VAL A 103 5.77 1.63 5.38
C VAL A 103 4.71 2.31 4.51
N ALA A 104 4.28 3.52 4.83
CA ALA A 104 3.35 4.27 3.99
C ALA A 104 3.94 4.58 2.61
N ASN A 105 5.22 4.96 2.55
CA ASN A 105 5.94 5.20 1.30
C ASN A 105 6.08 3.91 0.48
N LEU A 106 6.41 2.79 1.12
CA LEU A 106 6.47 1.48 0.48
C LEU A 106 5.13 1.14 -0.21
N ILE A 107 4.02 1.24 0.53
CA ILE A 107 2.68 1.00 -0.02
C ILE A 107 2.38 1.93 -1.21
N ALA A 108 2.69 3.22 -1.09
CA ALA A 108 2.43 4.20 -2.14
C ALA A 108 3.26 3.93 -3.40
N GLN A 109 4.53 3.55 -3.22
CA GLN A 109 5.45 3.21 -4.31
C GLN A 109 5.02 1.94 -5.02
N SER A 110 4.78 0.84 -4.31
CA SER A 110 4.37 -0.41 -4.94
C SER A 110 3.07 -0.27 -5.72
N ASN A 111 2.08 0.46 -5.19
CA ASN A 111 0.84 0.75 -5.92
C ASN A 111 1.05 1.65 -7.14
N ARG A 112 2.07 2.51 -7.16
CA ARG A 112 2.42 3.32 -8.33
C ARG A 112 3.03 2.43 -9.41
N GLU A 113 4.02 1.62 -9.05
CA GLU A 113 4.70 0.70 -9.98
C GLU A 113 3.71 -0.27 -10.62
N MET A 114 2.80 -0.86 -9.83
CA MET A 114 1.73 -1.73 -10.39
C MET A 114 0.89 -1.02 -11.44
N ARG A 115 0.52 0.25 -11.19
CA ARG A 115 -0.27 1.05 -12.16
C ARG A 115 0.54 1.39 -13.41
N GLU A 116 1.81 1.73 -13.26
CA GLU A 116 2.71 2.03 -14.39
C GLU A 116 2.89 0.81 -15.30
N MET A 117 2.84 -0.39 -14.74
CA MET A 117 2.94 -1.65 -15.49
C MET A 117 1.57 -2.22 -15.92
N ASN A 118 0.48 -1.47 -15.73
CA ASN A 118 -0.89 -1.92 -16.01
C ASN A 118 -1.26 -3.25 -15.33
N MET A 119 -0.69 -3.54 -14.16
CA MET A 119 -1.05 -4.71 -13.37
C MET A 119 -2.22 -4.39 -12.44
N PRO A 120 -3.35 -5.09 -12.58
CA PRO A 120 -4.45 -4.93 -11.64
C PRO A 120 -4.06 -5.50 -10.28
N ALA A 121 -4.42 -4.80 -9.20
CA ALA A 121 -4.30 -5.32 -7.85
C ALA A 121 -5.31 -6.44 -7.62
N ASP A 122 -4.83 -7.62 -7.24
CA ASP A 122 -5.69 -8.73 -6.86
C ASP A 122 -6.33 -8.53 -5.45
N PRO A 123 -7.31 -9.36 -5.05
CA PRO A 123 -7.94 -9.23 -3.74
C PRO A 123 -6.99 -9.43 -2.55
N GLU A 124 -5.94 -10.26 -2.69
CA GLU A 124 -4.99 -10.55 -1.61
C GLU A 124 -4.04 -9.37 -1.36
N TRP A 125 -3.58 -8.72 -2.44
CA TRP A 125 -2.85 -7.46 -2.39
C TRP A 125 -3.61 -6.39 -1.63
N ASN A 126 -4.88 -6.15 -2.04
CA ASN A 126 -5.72 -5.13 -1.42
C ASN A 126 -5.95 -5.40 0.06
N ALA A 127 -6.25 -6.65 0.43
CA ALA A 127 -6.44 -7.04 1.84
C ALA A 127 -5.18 -6.81 2.68
N THR A 128 -4.00 -7.14 2.14
CA THR A 128 -2.71 -6.91 2.84
C THR A 128 -2.45 -5.42 3.03
N VAL A 129 -2.62 -4.61 1.99
CA VAL A 129 -2.42 -3.16 2.05
C VAL A 129 -3.39 -2.50 3.05
N ASP A 130 -4.66 -2.92 3.07
CA ASP A 130 -5.65 -2.34 3.99
C ASP A 130 -5.37 -2.73 5.44
N SER A 131 -4.92 -3.95 5.69
CA SER A 131 -4.49 -4.39 7.03
C SER A 131 -3.29 -3.56 7.52
N LEU A 132 -2.29 -3.31 6.67
CA LEU A 132 -1.17 -2.44 7.01
C LEU A 132 -1.61 -1.00 7.28
N ARG A 133 -2.50 -0.44 6.47
CA ARG A 133 -3.08 0.90 6.71
C ARG A 133 -3.85 0.97 8.02
N GLN A 134 -4.50 -0.12 8.44
CA GLN A 134 -5.16 -0.20 9.73
C GLN A 134 -4.14 -0.21 10.87
N ASP A 135 -3.10 -1.03 10.80
CA ASP A 135 -2.01 -1.05 11.78
C ASP A 135 -1.40 0.34 11.96
N LEU A 136 -1.00 0.97 10.85
CA LEU A 136 -0.35 2.29 10.86
C LEU A 136 -1.25 3.39 11.43
N ARG A 137 -2.57 3.25 11.35
CA ARG A 137 -3.53 4.19 11.95
C ARG A 137 -3.69 3.95 13.46
N GLY A 138 -3.70 2.69 13.90
CA GLY A 138 -3.91 2.33 15.30
C GLY A 138 -2.65 2.46 16.18
N MET A 139 -1.46 2.22 15.63
CA MET A 139 -0.18 2.31 16.35
C MET A 139 0.01 3.54 17.26
N PRO A 140 -0.27 4.79 16.85
CA PRO A 140 -0.08 5.96 17.73
C PRO A 140 -1.03 6.00 18.94
N GLU A 141 -2.12 5.22 18.92
CA GLU A 141 -3.11 5.15 20.00
C GLU A 141 -2.83 3.98 20.96
N MET A 142 -1.92 3.08 20.60
CA MET A 142 -1.60 1.88 21.39
C MET A 142 -0.62 2.20 22.53
N SER A 143 -0.79 1.51 23.65
CA SER A 143 0.24 1.45 24.68
C SER A 143 1.45 0.65 24.18
N VAL A 144 2.62 0.88 24.79
CA VAL A 144 3.85 0.12 24.52
C VAL A 144 3.63 -1.41 24.51
N PRO A 145 3.00 -2.04 25.53
CA PRO A 145 2.82 -3.49 25.52
C PRO A 145 1.89 -3.97 24.39
N GLU A 146 0.87 -3.19 24.02
CA GLU A 146 -0.01 -3.51 22.88
C GLU A 146 0.76 -3.41 21.55
N LEU A 147 1.56 -2.36 21.40
CA LEU A 147 2.42 -2.19 20.23
C LEU A 147 3.40 -3.36 20.08
N MET A 148 4.10 -3.72 21.16
CA MET A 148 5.01 -4.88 21.17
C MET A 148 4.31 -6.19 20.82
N ALA A 149 3.06 -6.37 21.25
CA ALA A 149 2.26 -7.54 20.90
C ALA A 149 1.81 -7.54 19.42
N LEU A 150 1.58 -6.36 18.83
CA LEU A 150 1.20 -6.20 17.42
C LEU A 150 2.37 -6.37 16.45
N MET A 151 3.58 -5.91 16.83
CA MET A 151 4.72 -5.82 15.91
C MET A 151 5.06 -7.13 15.15
N PRO A 152 5.00 -8.34 15.74
CA PRO A 152 5.26 -9.57 14.99
C PRO A 152 4.28 -9.78 13.83
N GLU A 153 2.99 -9.55 14.06
CA GLU A 153 1.94 -9.70 13.05
C GLU A 153 2.03 -8.62 11.98
N HIS A 154 2.33 -7.38 12.40
CA HIS A 154 2.61 -6.28 11.48
C HIS A 154 3.80 -6.59 10.57
N HIS A 155 4.88 -7.13 11.13
CA HIS A 155 6.07 -7.51 10.39
C HIS A 155 5.79 -8.58 9.34
N GLU A 156 5.02 -9.62 9.65
CA GLU A 156 4.60 -10.63 8.67
C GLU A 156 3.81 -10.02 7.50
N ARG A 157 2.93 -9.04 7.79
CA ARG A 157 2.20 -8.32 6.73
C ARG A 157 3.10 -7.48 5.84
N VAL A 158 4.10 -6.80 6.42
CA VAL A 158 5.09 -6.03 5.64
C VAL A 158 5.92 -6.97 4.76
N GLN A 159 6.36 -8.11 5.29
CA GLN A 159 7.08 -9.13 4.50
C GLN A 159 6.22 -9.64 3.34
N ARG A 160 4.97 -10.02 3.60
CA ARG A 160 4.06 -10.49 2.56
C ARG A 160 3.86 -9.44 1.45
N LEU A 161 3.72 -8.17 1.81
CA LEU A 161 3.61 -7.09 0.83
C LEU A 161 4.84 -7.06 -0.10
N MET A 162 6.05 -7.16 0.47
CA MET A 162 7.29 -7.19 -0.32
C MET A 162 7.39 -8.44 -1.18
N GLU A 163 7.05 -9.62 -0.66
CA GLU A 163 7.07 -10.87 -1.42
C GLU A 163 6.08 -10.85 -2.59
N MET A 164 4.85 -10.37 -2.38
CA MET A 164 3.86 -10.22 -3.45
C MET A 164 4.35 -9.24 -4.53
N HIS A 165 4.92 -8.10 -4.11
CA HIS A 165 5.47 -7.12 -5.04
C HIS A 165 6.64 -7.68 -5.86
N GLN A 166 7.59 -8.36 -5.21
CA GLN A 166 8.70 -9.05 -5.88
C GLN A 166 8.22 -10.14 -6.84
N GLY A 167 7.23 -10.94 -6.45
CA GLY A 167 6.64 -11.97 -7.30
C GLY A 167 6.02 -11.40 -8.57
N MET A 168 5.32 -10.26 -8.44
CA MET A 168 4.78 -9.55 -9.60
C MET A 168 5.90 -9.02 -10.51
N MET A 169 6.94 -8.38 -9.94
CA MET A 169 8.06 -7.82 -10.71
C MET A 169 8.93 -8.91 -11.38
N GLY A 170 9.16 -10.03 -10.71
CA GLY A 170 10.00 -11.12 -11.21
C GLY A 170 9.31 -12.06 -12.20
N SER A 171 7.99 -11.92 -12.37
CA SER A 171 7.20 -12.70 -13.34
C SER A 171 7.13 -12.06 -14.74
N MET A 172 7.72 -10.89 -14.92
CA MET A 172 7.84 -10.18 -16.20
C MET A 172 9.06 -10.64 -17.00
#